data_AF-A0A436QRW5-F1
#
_entry.id   AF-A0A436QRW5-F1
#
_cell.length_a   1.000
_cell.length_b   1.000
_cell.length_c   1.000
_cell.angle_alpha   90.00
_cell.angle_beta   90.00
_cell.angle_gamma   90.00
#
_symmetry.space_group_name_H-M   'P 1'
#
loop_
_entity.id
_entity.type
_entity.pdbx_description
1 polymer ?
#
loop_
_entity_poly.entity_id
_entity_poly.type
_entity_poly.pdbx_seq_one_letter_code
_entity_poly.pdbx_strand_id
1 'polypeptide(L)'
;SLDATMWQNNERKARFIAAALSGDTSIRRLEDLGEGQANQFAMAKAIASGDQRLMQKAGLEADIARLERLRAAHIDDQHAVRRQIRDAERDIEHSTRRIAQISKDMERLVPTAGEAFVMSVTNRSYAERKEAGRALMKEILTLIQLRHDGEAVIASIGGFDLQFCGERFGQDDYRHTTMLLLTGADHEIELPVTVTPLGAVARLEHALSNFDEDRERYRQRLADARRRLASY
;
A
#
# COMPACT_ATOMS: atom_id res chain seq x y z
N SER A 1 -66.72 30.42 8.76
CA SER A 1 -65.95 29.25 9.22
C SER A 1 -65.19 28.54 8.09
N LEU A 2 -65.48 28.80 6.81
CA LEU A 2 -64.70 28.25 5.68
C LEU A 2 -63.36 29.00 5.42
N ASP A 3 -63.34 30.31 5.67
CA ASP A 3 -62.16 31.15 5.39
C ASP A 3 -60.95 30.83 6.27
N ALA A 4 -61.15 30.47 7.53
CA ALA A 4 -60.06 30.15 8.45
C ALA A 4 -59.29 28.89 8.03
N THR A 5 -60.00 27.87 7.53
CA THR A 5 -59.41 26.61 7.05
C THR A 5 -58.69 26.81 5.73
N MET A 6 -59.24 27.65 4.84
CA MET A 6 -58.58 28.04 3.59
C MET A 6 -57.31 28.86 3.85
N TRP A 7 -57.36 29.78 4.81
CA TRP A 7 -56.18 30.55 5.24
C TRP A 7 -55.10 29.68 5.86
N GLN A 8 -55.46 28.72 6.72
CA GLN A 8 -54.50 27.76 7.27
C GLN A 8 -53.87 26.88 6.18
N ASN A 9 -54.63 26.44 5.20
CA ASN A 9 -54.10 25.65 4.08
C ASN A 9 -53.19 26.50 3.18
N ASN A 10 -53.52 27.76 2.96
CA ASN A 10 -52.68 28.68 2.21
C ASN A 10 -51.39 29.02 2.96
N GLU A 11 -51.47 29.22 4.29
CA GLU A 11 -50.30 29.43 5.15
C GLU A 11 -49.37 28.20 5.16
N ARG A 12 -49.93 26.99 5.21
CA ARG A 12 -49.14 25.74 5.11
C ARG A 12 -48.42 25.61 3.77
N LYS A 13 -49.10 25.93 2.66
CA LYS A 13 -48.49 25.94 1.31
C LYS A 13 -47.38 26.99 1.20
N ALA A 14 -47.63 28.21 1.70
CA ALA A 14 -46.64 29.27 1.70
C ALA A 14 -45.42 28.93 2.56
N ARG A 15 -45.62 28.31 3.74
CA ARG A 15 -44.53 27.88 4.63
C ARG A 15 -43.71 26.73 4.01
N PHE A 16 -44.33 25.85 3.23
CA PHE A 16 -43.62 24.82 2.45
C PHE A 16 -42.75 25.43 1.34
N ILE A 17 -43.32 26.36 0.57
CA ILE A 17 -42.58 27.06 -0.50
C ILE A 17 -41.40 27.85 0.10
N ALA A 18 -41.62 28.50 1.26
CA ALA A 18 -40.57 29.21 1.98
C ALA A 18 -39.46 28.27 2.48
N ALA A 19 -39.78 27.09 3.02
CA ALA A 19 -38.79 26.10 3.45
C ALA A 19 -38.01 25.48 2.27
N ALA A 20 -38.67 25.29 1.12
CA ALA A 20 -38.02 24.82 -0.10
C ALA A 20 -37.08 25.89 -0.71
N LEU A 21 -37.43 27.18 -0.60
CA LEU A 21 -36.66 28.31 -1.12
C LEU A 21 -35.57 28.81 -0.15
N SER A 22 -35.71 28.62 1.17
CA SER A 22 -34.79 29.15 2.19
C SER A 22 -33.45 28.42 2.25
N GLY A 23 -33.25 27.37 1.46
CA GLY A 23 -31.97 26.65 1.40
C GLY A 23 -31.57 25.99 2.73
N ASP A 24 -32.54 25.71 3.60
CA ASP A 24 -32.29 25.04 4.87
C ASP A 24 -31.77 23.62 4.61
N THR A 25 -30.63 23.31 5.21
CA THR A 25 -29.72 22.24 4.77
C THR A 25 -30.25 20.84 5.14
N SER A 26 -31.40 20.76 5.81
CA SER A 26 -32.11 19.53 6.15
C SER A 26 -32.88 18.92 4.97
N ILE A 27 -33.28 19.72 3.97
CA ILE A 27 -34.02 19.25 2.78
C ILE A 27 -33.06 18.92 1.62
N ARG A 28 -31.93 19.63 1.49
CA ARG A 28 -30.92 19.39 0.43
C ARG A 28 -30.03 18.15 0.62
N ARG A 29 -30.03 17.51 1.79
CA ARG A 29 -29.23 16.27 2.01
C ARG A 29 -29.89 14.98 1.47
N LEU A 30 -31.00 15.11 0.75
CA LEU A 30 -31.75 14.00 0.13
C LEU A 30 -31.58 13.92 -1.41
N GLU A 31 -30.68 14.71 -1.99
CA GLU A 31 -30.52 14.80 -3.46
C GLU A 31 -29.64 13.70 -4.09
N ASP A 32 -28.86 12.94 -3.32
CA ASP A 32 -27.81 12.07 -3.89
C ASP A 32 -28.15 10.58 -4.06
N LEU A 33 -29.44 10.21 -4.14
CA LEU A 33 -29.83 8.81 -4.41
C LEU A 33 -31.14 8.78 -5.21
N GLY A 34 -31.18 8.01 -6.30
CA GLY A 34 -32.35 7.84 -7.19
C GLY A 34 -33.65 7.36 -6.52
N GLU A 35 -33.61 6.97 -5.25
CA GLU A 35 -34.79 6.63 -4.42
C GLU A 35 -35.32 7.81 -3.58
N GLY A 36 -34.53 8.89 -3.41
CA GLY A 36 -34.89 10.07 -2.62
C GLY A 36 -36.01 10.91 -3.25
N GLN A 37 -36.09 10.96 -4.58
CA GLN A 37 -37.13 11.70 -5.28
C GLN A 37 -38.52 11.11 -5.02
N ALA A 38 -38.66 9.78 -5.01
CA ALA A 38 -39.94 9.11 -4.77
C ALA A 38 -40.49 9.39 -3.36
N ASN A 39 -39.61 9.41 -2.35
CA ASN A 39 -39.98 9.76 -0.98
C ASN A 39 -40.37 11.24 -0.85
N GLN A 40 -39.69 12.14 -1.56
CA GLN A 40 -40.05 13.57 -1.62
C GLN A 40 -41.42 13.80 -2.28
N PHE A 41 -41.76 13.07 -3.34
CA PHE A 41 -43.09 13.15 -3.97
C PHE A 41 -44.19 12.58 -3.07
N ALA A 42 -43.93 11.49 -2.35
CA ALA A 42 -44.86 10.93 -1.37
C ALA A 42 -45.11 11.90 -0.20
N MET A 43 -44.05 12.55 0.29
CA MET A 43 -44.14 13.58 1.33
C MET A 43 -44.87 14.83 0.85
N ALA A 44 -44.58 15.32 -0.36
CA ALA A 44 -45.28 16.45 -0.97
C ALA A 44 -46.77 16.14 -1.19
N LYS A 45 -47.11 14.92 -1.61
CA LYS A 45 -48.50 14.45 -1.76
C LYS A 45 -49.22 14.35 -0.42
N ALA A 46 -48.55 13.86 0.62
CA ALA A 46 -49.10 13.80 1.98
C ALA A 46 -49.39 15.20 2.54
N ILE A 47 -48.45 16.14 2.35
CA ILE A 47 -48.60 17.54 2.76
C ILE A 47 -49.72 18.22 1.98
N ALA A 48 -49.82 17.99 0.66
CA ALA A 48 -50.86 18.56 -0.20
C ALA A 48 -52.26 17.99 0.08
N SER A 49 -52.35 16.71 0.48
CA SER A 49 -53.62 16.03 0.80
C SER A 49 -54.14 16.35 2.20
N GLY A 50 -53.27 16.80 3.12
CA GLY A 50 -53.63 17.06 4.51
C GLY A 50 -53.96 15.82 5.35
N ASP A 51 -53.80 14.61 4.79
CA ASP A 51 -54.04 13.36 5.52
C ASP A 51 -52.85 13.04 6.43
N GLN A 52 -53.08 13.12 7.73
CA GLN A 52 -52.08 12.88 8.76
C GLN A 52 -51.45 11.48 8.66
N ARG A 53 -52.20 10.47 8.17
CA ARG A 53 -51.70 9.09 8.01
C ARG A 53 -50.62 9.01 6.94
N LEU A 54 -50.80 9.71 5.82
CA LEU A 54 -49.81 9.74 4.74
C LEU A 54 -48.54 10.49 5.16
N MET A 55 -48.68 11.54 5.99
CA MET A 55 -47.53 12.28 6.51
C MET A 55 -46.71 11.45 7.50
N GLN A 56 -47.37 10.72 8.39
CA GLN A 56 -46.72 9.77 9.30
C GLN A 56 -46.03 8.65 8.52
N LYS A 57 -46.68 8.08 7.49
CA LYS A 57 -46.08 7.06 6.64
C LYS A 57 -44.81 7.56 5.95
N ALA A 58 -44.85 8.72 5.29
CA ALA A 58 -43.69 9.29 4.61
C ALA A 58 -42.54 9.59 5.60
N GLY A 59 -42.87 10.07 6.81
CA GLY A 59 -41.87 10.26 7.88
C GLY A 59 -41.21 8.97 8.32
N LEU A 60 -42.00 7.90 8.53
CA LEU A 60 -41.48 6.57 8.88
C LEU A 60 -40.63 5.96 7.75
N GLU A 61 -41.04 6.13 6.48
CA GLU A 61 -40.26 5.67 5.32
C GLU A 61 -38.90 6.40 5.22
N ALA A 62 -38.86 7.69 5.49
CA ALA A 62 -37.60 8.45 5.58
C ALA A 62 -36.68 7.98 6.71
N ASP A 63 -37.26 7.68 7.88
CA ASP A 63 -36.50 7.15 9.02
C ASP A 63 -35.97 5.74 8.76
N ILE A 64 -36.76 4.86 8.14
CA ILE A 64 -36.31 3.53 7.71
C ILE A 64 -35.12 3.64 6.76
N ALA A 65 -35.23 4.45 5.69
CA ALA A 65 -34.13 4.64 4.74
C ALA A 65 -32.88 5.25 5.39
N ARG A 66 -33.03 6.10 6.41
CA ARG A 66 -31.90 6.63 7.20
C ARG A 66 -31.26 5.54 8.04
N LEU A 67 -32.05 4.73 8.75
CA LEU A 67 -31.57 3.64 9.59
C LEU A 67 -30.89 2.54 8.77
N GLU A 68 -31.39 2.21 7.59
CA GLU A 68 -30.78 1.25 6.67
C GLU A 68 -29.40 1.70 6.20
N ARG A 69 -29.25 2.99 5.85
CA ARG A 69 -27.94 3.58 5.52
C ARG A 69 -26.97 3.54 6.69
N LEU A 70 -27.43 3.89 7.90
CA LEU A 70 -26.59 3.80 9.10
C LEU A 70 -26.17 2.35 9.39
N ARG A 71 -27.07 1.39 9.17
CA ARG A 71 -26.76 -0.04 9.30
C ARG A 71 -25.74 -0.49 8.27
N ALA A 72 -25.89 -0.09 7.01
CA ALA A 72 -24.93 -0.40 5.95
C ALA A 72 -23.54 0.17 6.27
N ALA A 73 -23.47 1.46 6.63
CA ALA A 73 -22.22 2.11 7.05
C ALA A 73 -21.57 1.39 8.23
N HIS A 74 -22.36 1.01 9.25
CA HIS A 74 -21.84 0.27 10.39
C HIS A 74 -21.25 -1.11 10.01
N ILE A 75 -21.90 -1.82 9.08
CA ILE A 75 -21.38 -3.11 8.58
C ILE A 75 -20.07 -2.90 7.81
N ASP A 76 -20.01 -1.87 6.97
CA ASP A 76 -18.81 -1.53 6.22
C ASP A 76 -17.64 -1.15 7.16
N ASP A 77 -17.91 -0.39 8.21
CA ASP A 77 -16.93 -0.04 9.25
C ASP A 77 -16.41 -1.29 9.97
N GLN A 78 -17.29 -2.23 10.34
CA GLN A 78 -16.87 -3.51 10.94
C GLN A 78 -15.97 -4.30 9.99
N HIS A 79 -16.29 -4.33 8.69
CA HIS A 79 -15.46 -4.98 7.70
C HIS A 79 -14.11 -4.27 7.51
N ALA A 80 -14.09 -2.93 7.57
CA ALA A 80 -12.88 -2.14 7.50
C ALA A 80 -11.95 -2.42 8.69
N VAL A 81 -12.48 -2.41 9.92
CA VAL A 81 -11.72 -2.73 11.13
C VAL A 81 -11.14 -4.15 11.06
N ARG A 82 -11.94 -5.15 10.66
CA ARG A 82 -11.44 -6.54 10.48
C ARG A 82 -10.34 -6.65 9.43
N ARG A 83 -10.37 -5.84 8.36
CA ARG A 83 -9.26 -5.79 7.38
C ARG A 83 -8.02 -5.17 8.02
N GLN A 84 -8.17 -4.04 8.71
CA GLN A 84 -7.05 -3.34 9.36
C GLN A 84 -6.36 -4.19 10.43
N ILE A 85 -7.11 -4.97 11.22
CA ILE A 85 -6.56 -5.93 12.18
C ILE A 85 -5.69 -6.96 11.47
N ARG A 86 -6.22 -7.63 10.44
CA ARG A 86 -5.47 -8.64 9.68
C ARG A 86 -4.23 -8.06 9.01
N ASP A 87 -4.33 -6.86 8.48
CA ASP A 87 -3.19 -6.16 7.86
C ASP A 87 -2.11 -5.86 8.89
N ALA A 88 -2.48 -5.38 10.09
CA ALA A 88 -1.55 -5.13 11.18
C ALA A 88 -0.88 -6.42 11.70
N GLU A 89 -1.63 -7.52 11.83
CA GLU A 89 -1.08 -8.83 12.22
C GLU A 89 -0.04 -9.32 11.20
N ARG A 90 -0.36 -9.23 9.91
CA ARG A 90 0.58 -9.59 8.83
C ARG A 90 1.82 -8.70 8.83
N ASP A 91 1.66 -7.40 9.06
CA ASP A 91 2.79 -6.45 9.17
C ASP A 91 3.71 -6.82 10.35
N ILE A 92 3.14 -7.22 11.49
CA ILE A 92 3.88 -7.69 12.67
C ILE A 92 4.67 -8.94 12.33
N GLU A 93 4.03 -9.94 11.73
CA GLU A 93 4.68 -11.20 11.39
C GLU A 93 5.83 -10.97 10.40
N HIS A 94 5.56 -10.24 9.31
CA HIS A 94 6.55 -9.94 8.30
C HIS A 94 7.73 -9.14 8.87
N SER A 95 7.46 -8.06 9.62
CA SER A 95 8.52 -7.23 10.21
C SER A 95 9.36 -8.00 11.21
N THR A 96 8.73 -8.84 12.05
CA THR A 96 9.45 -9.69 13.01
C THR A 96 10.39 -10.66 12.30
N ARG A 97 9.90 -11.31 11.23
CA ARG A 97 10.70 -12.23 10.42
C ARG A 97 11.89 -11.52 9.76
N ARG A 98 11.65 -10.35 9.14
CA ARG A 98 12.70 -9.55 8.50
C ARG A 98 13.76 -9.07 9.49
N ILE A 99 13.38 -8.62 10.69
CA ILE A 99 14.34 -8.23 11.73
C ILE A 99 15.26 -9.41 12.09
N ALA A 100 14.70 -10.60 12.28
CA ALA A 100 15.49 -11.79 12.61
C ALA A 100 16.44 -12.19 11.46
N GLN A 101 15.96 -12.12 10.22
CA GLN A 101 16.76 -12.38 9.01
C GLN A 101 17.93 -11.40 8.88
N ILE A 102 17.65 -10.10 8.93
CA ILE A 102 18.69 -9.06 8.86
C ILE A 102 19.68 -9.19 10.02
N SER A 103 19.22 -9.55 11.22
CA SER A 103 20.13 -9.75 12.36
C SER A 103 21.11 -10.90 12.11
N LYS A 104 20.68 -12.00 11.48
CA LYS A 104 21.58 -13.09 11.07
C LYS A 104 22.58 -12.65 9.99
N ASP A 105 22.14 -11.81 9.05
CA ASP A 105 23.03 -11.25 8.03
C ASP A 105 24.09 -10.35 8.68
N MET A 106 23.70 -9.49 9.61
CA MET A 106 24.64 -8.66 10.37
C MET A 106 25.68 -9.48 11.16
N GLU A 107 25.30 -10.64 11.71
CA GLU A 107 26.23 -11.55 12.40
C GLU A 107 27.26 -12.17 11.44
N ARG A 108 26.90 -12.36 10.17
CA ARG A 108 27.77 -12.92 9.12
C ARG A 108 28.61 -11.88 8.39
N LEU A 109 28.22 -10.59 8.49
CA LEU A 109 28.83 -9.50 7.73
C LEU A 109 30.32 -9.36 8.08
N VAL A 110 31.16 -9.54 7.06
CA VAL A 110 32.58 -9.24 7.14
C VAL A 110 32.78 -7.77 6.73
N PRO A 111 33.45 -6.93 7.56
CA PRO A 111 33.69 -5.54 7.23
C PRO A 111 34.43 -5.38 5.90
N THR A 112 33.92 -4.53 5.01
CA THR A 112 34.56 -4.23 3.71
C THR A 112 35.21 -2.85 3.67
N ALA A 113 35.08 -2.05 4.74
CA ALA A 113 35.53 -0.67 4.78
C ALA A 113 37.06 -0.53 4.76
N GLY A 114 37.57 0.47 4.03
CA GLY A 114 38.99 0.79 3.98
C GLY A 114 39.83 -0.37 3.45
N GLU A 115 40.88 -0.71 4.20
CA GLU A 115 41.84 -1.80 3.91
C GLU A 115 41.28 -3.21 4.17
N ALA A 116 40.11 -3.33 4.82
CA ALA A 116 39.45 -4.62 5.01
C ALA A 116 38.74 -5.13 3.75
N PHE A 117 38.75 -4.35 2.67
CA PHE A 117 38.08 -4.71 1.43
C PHE A 117 38.66 -5.99 0.83
N VAL A 118 37.81 -7.00 0.72
CA VAL A 118 38.08 -8.21 -0.03
C VAL A 118 36.81 -8.60 -0.78
N MET A 119 36.95 -8.84 -2.07
CA MET A 119 35.88 -9.32 -2.93
C MET A 119 36.42 -10.43 -3.82
N SER A 120 35.69 -11.54 -3.91
CA SER A 120 36.01 -12.62 -4.85
C SER A 120 35.12 -12.52 -6.08
N VAL A 121 35.70 -12.62 -7.28
CA VAL A 121 34.98 -12.70 -8.56
C VAL A 121 35.49 -13.92 -9.31
N THR A 122 34.59 -14.80 -9.75
CA THR A 122 34.95 -16.04 -10.51
C THR A 122 36.10 -16.82 -9.84
N ASN A 123 36.00 -17.05 -8.52
CA ASN A 123 37.01 -17.72 -7.68
C ASN A 123 38.38 -17.03 -7.55
N ARG A 124 38.50 -15.74 -7.91
CA ARG A 124 39.71 -14.94 -7.68
C ARG A 124 39.44 -13.84 -6.68
N SER A 125 40.33 -13.70 -5.69
CA SER A 125 40.23 -12.66 -4.65
C SER A 125 40.89 -11.36 -5.09
N TYR A 126 40.23 -10.25 -4.83
CA TYR A 126 40.67 -8.89 -5.13
C TYR A 126 40.62 -8.02 -3.88
N ALA A 127 41.72 -7.35 -3.57
CA ALA A 127 41.81 -6.37 -2.47
C ALA A 127 41.69 -4.91 -2.96
N GLU A 128 41.75 -4.69 -4.28
CA GLU A 128 41.56 -3.37 -4.88
C GLU A 128 40.17 -3.26 -5.50
N ARG A 129 39.38 -2.27 -5.05
CA ARG A 129 38.00 -2.03 -5.51
C ARG A 129 37.88 -1.88 -7.03
N LYS A 130 38.83 -1.18 -7.65
CA LYS A 130 38.81 -0.91 -9.09
C LYS A 130 38.99 -2.19 -9.90
N GLU A 131 39.93 -3.04 -9.51
CA GLU A 131 40.19 -4.32 -10.18
C GLU A 131 39.07 -5.33 -9.93
N ALA A 132 38.55 -5.40 -8.69
CA ALA A 132 37.40 -6.23 -8.34
C ALA A 132 36.16 -5.86 -9.18
N GLY A 133 35.83 -4.57 -9.23
CA GLY A 133 34.71 -4.07 -10.02
C GLY A 133 34.89 -4.32 -11.52
N ARG A 134 36.13 -4.24 -12.03
CA ARG A 134 36.41 -4.50 -13.44
C ARG A 134 36.22 -5.98 -13.78
N ALA A 135 36.68 -6.87 -12.90
CA ALA A 135 36.45 -8.30 -13.03
C ALA A 135 34.95 -8.63 -12.99
N LEU A 136 34.21 -8.04 -12.04
CA LEU A 136 32.76 -8.23 -11.90
C LEU A 136 32.01 -7.81 -13.17
N MET A 137 32.24 -6.59 -13.64
CA MET A 137 31.54 -6.08 -14.82
C MET A 137 31.88 -6.89 -16.08
N LYS A 138 33.13 -7.38 -16.18
CA LYS A 138 33.54 -8.28 -17.28
C LYS A 138 32.77 -9.60 -17.25
N GLU A 139 32.61 -10.21 -16.07
CA GLU A 139 31.86 -11.45 -15.90
C GLU A 139 30.39 -11.25 -16.28
N ILE A 140 29.75 -10.21 -15.75
CA ILE A 140 28.36 -9.85 -16.09
C ILE A 140 28.18 -9.68 -17.60
N LEU A 141 29.05 -8.90 -18.25
CA LEU A 141 29.00 -8.70 -19.70
C LEU A 141 29.18 -9.99 -20.49
N THR A 142 30.01 -10.91 -19.99
CA THR A 142 30.24 -12.22 -20.61
C THR A 142 28.97 -13.07 -20.54
N LEU A 143 28.31 -13.14 -19.38
CA LEU A 143 27.06 -13.88 -19.21
C LEU A 143 25.92 -13.31 -20.06
N ILE A 144 25.84 -11.97 -20.17
CA ILE A 144 24.87 -11.30 -21.05
C ILE A 144 25.14 -11.66 -22.53
N GLN A 145 26.40 -11.61 -22.98
CA GLN A 145 26.76 -11.94 -24.36
C GLN A 145 26.48 -13.40 -24.70
N LEU A 146 26.71 -14.31 -23.75
CA LEU A 146 26.39 -15.72 -23.87
C LEU A 146 24.87 -16.00 -23.75
N ARG A 147 24.07 -15.00 -23.41
CA ARG A 147 22.64 -15.13 -23.06
C ARG A 147 22.43 -16.27 -22.07
N HIS A 148 23.22 -16.29 -21.00
CA HIS A 148 23.15 -17.30 -19.95
C HIS A 148 21.72 -17.37 -19.40
N ASP A 149 21.16 -18.57 -19.36
CA ASP A 149 19.81 -18.84 -18.87
C ASP A 149 19.90 -19.58 -17.53
N GLY A 150 19.22 -19.05 -16.51
CA GLY A 150 19.31 -19.50 -15.13
C GLY A 150 20.30 -18.71 -14.28
N GLU A 151 20.64 -19.30 -13.13
CA GLU A 151 21.35 -18.64 -12.04
C GLU A 151 22.84 -19.02 -11.99
N ALA A 152 23.71 -18.06 -11.73
CA ALA A 152 25.15 -18.27 -11.55
C ALA A 152 25.71 -17.36 -10.47
N VAL A 153 26.42 -17.91 -9.49
CA VAL A 153 27.16 -17.10 -8.50
C VAL A 153 28.41 -16.53 -9.17
N ILE A 154 28.48 -15.21 -9.29
CA ILE A 154 29.53 -14.50 -10.03
C ILE A 154 30.57 -13.86 -9.11
N ALA A 155 30.18 -13.51 -7.88
CA ALA A 155 31.07 -12.88 -6.92
C ALA A 155 30.65 -13.16 -5.47
N SER A 156 31.52 -12.83 -4.52
CA SER A 156 31.22 -12.81 -3.09
C SER A 156 31.90 -11.60 -2.44
N ILE A 157 31.19 -10.89 -1.58
CA ILE A 157 31.65 -9.68 -0.89
C ILE A 157 31.04 -9.62 0.52
N GLY A 158 31.86 -9.29 1.52
CA GLY A 158 31.38 -9.14 2.90
C GLY A 158 30.75 -10.40 3.51
N GLY A 159 31.03 -11.60 2.97
CA GLY A 159 30.42 -12.86 3.41
C GLY A 159 29.11 -13.23 2.69
N PHE A 160 28.76 -12.51 1.62
CA PHE A 160 27.54 -12.69 0.84
C PHE A 160 27.85 -12.91 -0.64
N ASP A 161 27.13 -13.85 -1.23
CA ASP A 161 27.28 -14.20 -2.63
C ASP A 161 26.41 -13.29 -3.50
N LEU A 162 26.97 -12.87 -4.64
CA LEU A 162 26.29 -12.15 -5.68
C LEU A 162 25.97 -13.11 -6.82
N GLN A 163 24.69 -13.29 -7.07
CA GLN A 163 24.14 -14.17 -8.09
C GLN A 163 23.70 -13.34 -9.30
N PHE A 164 24.03 -13.83 -10.49
CA PHE A 164 23.47 -13.39 -11.75
C PHE A 164 22.31 -14.30 -12.12
N CYS A 165 21.15 -13.73 -12.44
CA CYS A 165 19.99 -14.47 -12.92
C CYS A 165 19.67 -13.97 -14.32
N GLY A 166 19.84 -14.82 -15.32
CA GLY A 166 19.47 -14.52 -16.70
C GLY A 166 18.18 -15.26 -17.07
N GLU A 167 17.24 -14.55 -17.68
CA GLU A 167 15.97 -15.11 -18.13
C GLU A 167 15.77 -14.82 -19.62
N ARG A 168 15.47 -15.89 -20.38
CA ARG A 168 15.12 -15.80 -21.80
C ARG A 168 13.60 -15.75 -21.99
N PHE A 169 13.12 -14.68 -22.58
CA PHE A 169 11.71 -14.49 -22.91
C PHE A 169 11.49 -14.62 -24.42
N GLY A 170 10.90 -15.73 -24.85
CA GLY A 170 10.62 -15.97 -26.27
C GLY A 170 11.90 -16.06 -27.12
N GLN A 171 11.80 -15.70 -28.40
CA GLN A 171 12.91 -15.88 -29.35
C GLN A 171 14.04 -14.85 -29.18
N ASP A 172 13.74 -13.62 -28.74
CA ASP A 172 14.73 -12.52 -28.75
C ASP A 172 14.86 -11.71 -27.45
N ASP A 173 13.90 -11.76 -26.52
CA ASP A 173 13.96 -10.95 -25.29
C ASP A 173 14.83 -11.64 -24.24
N TYR A 174 15.75 -10.89 -23.63
CA TYR A 174 16.69 -11.38 -22.63
C TYR A 174 16.78 -10.35 -21.52
N ARG A 175 16.54 -10.80 -20.29
CA ARG A 175 16.68 -9.97 -19.10
C ARG A 175 17.67 -10.61 -18.17
N HIS A 176 18.37 -9.75 -17.43
CA HIS A 176 19.21 -10.20 -16.34
C HIS A 176 18.93 -9.35 -15.13
N THR A 177 19.07 -9.96 -13.96
CA THR A 177 19.09 -9.29 -12.66
C THR A 177 20.32 -9.78 -11.90
N THR A 178 20.75 -8.97 -10.93
CA THR A 178 21.82 -9.34 -10.02
C THR A 178 21.30 -9.30 -8.60
N MET A 179 21.41 -10.42 -7.90
CA MET A 179 20.84 -10.64 -6.58
C MET A 179 21.96 -10.86 -5.57
N LEU A 180 22.02 -10.04 -4.52
CA LEU A 180 22.83 -10.31 -3.36
C LEU A 180 22.08 -11.30 -2.46
N LEU A 181 22.65 -12.47 -2.26
CA LEU A 181 22.03 -13.57 -1.52
C LEU A 181 22.12 -13.32 -0.01
N LEU A 182 21.00 -12.93 0.58
CA LEU A 182 20.88 -12.66 2.02
C LEU A 182 20.01 -13.73 2.69
N THR A 183 19.98 -13.74 4.02
CA THR A 183 19.22 -14.75 4.76
C THR A 183 17.71 -14.54 4.56
N GLY A 184 17.11 -15.36 3.68
CA GLY A 184 15.66 -15.46 3.53
C GLY A 184 14.97 -14.25 2.88
N ALA A 185 15.71 -13.34 2.26
CA ALA A 185 15.24 -12.48 1.18
C ALA A 185 16.42 -11.97 0.37
N ASP A 186 16.54 -12.41 -0.87
CA ASP A 186 17.58 -11.93 -1.76
C ASP A 186 17.34 -10.45 -2.10
N HIS A 187 18.42 -9.68 -2.17
CA HIS A 187 18.36 -8.25 -2.44
C HIS A 187 18.81 -7.97 -3.87
N GLU A 188 17.89 -7.52 -4.70
CA GLU A 188 18.22 -7.11 -6.07
C GLU A 188 19.10 -5.85 -6.03
N ILE A 189 20.24 -5.93 -6.71
CA ILE A 189 21.16 -4.82 -6.90
C ILE A 189 21.21 -4.54 -8.39
N GLU A 190 20.77 -3.35 -8.79
CA GLU A 190 20.88 -2.95 -10.19
C GLU A 190 22.34 -2.70 -10.57
N LEU A 191 22.85 -3.50 -11.50
CA LEU A 191 24.18 -3.35 -12.08
C LEU A 191 24.08 -3.24 -13.61
N PRO A 192 23.57 -2.10 -14.14
CA PRO A 192 23.48 -1.91 -15.58
C PRO A 192 24.87 -1.93 -16.22
N VAL A 193 24.96 -2.35 -17.47
CA VAL A 193 26.24 -2.44 -18.22
C VAL A 193 27.00 -1.11 -18.31
N THR A 194 26.32 0.01 -18.08
CA THR A 194 26.88 1.38 -18.08
C THR A 194 27.51 1.78 -16.74
N VAL A 195 27.31 1.01 -15.67
CA VAL A 195 27.89 1.30 -14.36
C VAL A 195 29.42 1.17 -14.43
N THR A 196 30.11 2.09 -13.77
CA THR A 196 31.57 2.04 -13.68
C THR A 196 31.99 0.92 -12.71
N PRO A 197 33.18 0.31 -12.88
CA PRO A 197 33.73 -0.68 -11.95
C PRO A 197 33.63 -0.27 -10.48
N LEU A 198 34.03 0.96 -10.15
CA LEU A 198 33.95 1.50 -8.80
C LEU A 198 32.50 1.71 -8.35
N GLY A 199 31.62 2.14 -9.26
CA GLY A 199 30.19 2.30 -8.97
C GLY A 199 29.51 0.98 -8.65
N ALA A 200 29.88 -0.12 -9.32
CA ALA A 200 29.34 -1.45 -9.02
C ALA A 200 29.69 -1.87 -7.58
N VAL A 201 30.97 -1.78 -7.23
CA VAL A 201 31.44 -2.10 -5.88
C VAL A 201 30.80 -1.20 -4.83
N ALA A 202 30.69 0.11 -5.10
CA ALA A 202 30.03 1.03 -4.18
C ALA A 202 28.56 0.68 -3.92
N ARG A 203 27.81 0.22 -4.93
CA ARG A 203 26.43 -0.25 -4.75
C ARG A 203 26.36 -1.50 -3.87
N LEU A 204 27.29 -2.44 -4.05
CA LEU A 204 27.40 -3.64 -3.20
C LEU A 204 27.72 -3.27 -1.75
N GLU A 205 28.76 -2.43 -1.53
CA GLU A 205 29.13 -1.97 -0.18
C GLU A 205 28.00 -1.18 0.48
N HIS A 206 27.26 -0.37 -0.30
CA HIS A 206 26.10 0.36 0.21
C HIS A 206 25.00 -0.58 0.71
N ALA A 207 24.66 -1.61 -0.07
CA ALA A 207 23.67 -2.61 0.34
C ALA A 207 24.06 -3.31 1.66
N LEU A 208 25.35 -3.63 1.83
CA LEU A 208 25.87 -4.22 3.07
C LEU A 208 25.86 -3.24 4.26
N SER A 209 26.17 -1.96 4.01
CA SER A 209 26.17 -0.93 5.07
C SER A 209 24.77 -0.58 5.59
N ASN A 210 23.73 -0.83 4.78
CA ASN A 210 22.35 -0.44 5.09
C ASN A 210 21.64 -1.42 6.03
N PHE A 211 22.24 -2.53 6.43
CA PHE A 211 21.56 -3.52 7.29
C PHE A 211 21.07 -2.95 8.62
N ASP A 212 21.84 -2.06 9.25
CA ASP A 212 21.42 -1.42 10.50
C ASP A 212 20.20 -0.52 10.30
N GLU A 213 20.22 0.31 9.25
CA GLU A 213 19.11 1.20 8.90
C GLU A 213 17.85 0.41 8.51
N ASP A 214 18.01 -0.66 7.73
CA ASP A 214 16.93 -1.55 7.33
C ASP A 214 16.29 -2.23 8.55
N ARG A 215 17.12 -2.75 9.46
CA ARG A 215 16.67 -3.37 10.71
C ARG A 215 15.88 -2.39 11.56
N GLU A 216 16.36 -1.16 11.69
CA GLU A 216 15.69 -0.12 12.45
C GLU A 216 14.36 0.30 11.81
N ARG A 217 14.32 0.44 10.48
CA ARG A 217 13.08 0.70 9.74
C ARG A 217 12.04 -0.39 10.00
N TYR A 218 12.42 -1.67 10.00
CA TYR A 218 11.50 -2.76 10.33
C TYR A 218 11.09 -2.77 11.81
N ARG A 219 11.97 -2.38 12.74
CA ARG A 219 11.59 -2.21 14.16
C ARG A 219 10.55 -1.11 14.35
N GLN A 220 10.70 0.02 13.67
CA GLN A 220 9.73 1.10 13.69
C GLN A 220 8.38 0.62 13.11
N ARG A 221 8.40 -0.02 11.94
CA ARG A 221 7.18 -0.62 11.34
C ARG A 221 6.50 -1.63 12.27
N LEU A 222 7.28 -2.48 12.94
CA LEU A 222 6.77 -3.43 13.92
C LEU A 222 6.11 -2.72 15.11
N ALA A 223 6.75 -1.69 15.65
CA ALA A 223 6.20 -0.89 16.75
C ALA A 223 4.89 -0.18 16.35
N ASP A 224 4.83 0.36 15.13
CA ASP A 224 3.65 1.03 14.61
C ASP A 224 2.51 0.05 14.33
N ALA A 225 2.81 -1.12 13.77
CA ALA A 225 1.81 -2.17 13.56
C ALA A 225 1.24 -2.68 14.89
N ARG A 226 2.08 -2.86 15.92
CA ARG A 226 1.63 -3.22 17.28
C ARG A 226 0.76 -2.13 17.91
N ARG A 227 1.13 -0.86 17.75
CA ARG A 227 0.32 0.29 18.23
C ARG A 227 -1.03 0.34 17.54
N ARG A 228 -1.08 0.16 16.21
CA ARG A 228 -2.33 0.08 15.44
C ARG A 228 -3.21 -1.06 15.95
N LEU A 229 -2.64 -2.27 16.09
CA LEU A 229 -3.38 -3.43 16.56
C LEU A 229 -3.99 -3.22 17.96
N ALA A 230 -3.25 -2.60 18.87
CA ALA A 230 -3.72 -2.31 20.23
C ALA A 230 -4.79 -1.19 20.30
N SER A 231 -4.98 -0.43 19.23
CA SER A 231 -5.95 0.68 19.18
C SER A 231 -7.36 0.27 18.70
N TYR A 232 -7.50 -0.96 18.20
CA TYR A 232 -8.79 -1.57 17.82
C TYR A 232 -9.35 -2.40 18.97
#